data_AF-A0A1G2RIS5-F1
#
_entry.id   AF-A0A1G2RIS5-F1
#
_cell.length_a   1.000
_cell.length_b   1.000
_cell.length_c   1.000
_cell.angle_alpha   90.00
_cell.angle_beta   90.00
_cell.angle_gamma   90.00
#
_symmetry.space_group_name_H-M   'P 1'
#
loop_
_entity.id
_entity.type
_entity.pdbx_description
1 polymer ?
#
loop_
_entity_poly.entity_id
_entity_poly.type
_entity_poly.pdbx_seq_one_letter_code
_entity_poly.pdbx_strand_id
1 'polypeptide(L)'
;MERTQIYLPKSQIKKLKELAYKKKTTVSGLVRDAVDVQYEIGQPKALRSQRKETVLDLAEALNKISFKGPKDLASNLDDYLYGGKK
;
A
#
# COMPACT_ATOMS: atom_id res chain seq x y z
N MET A 1 -4.16 -25.99 -0.43
CA MET A 1 -3.30 -25.69 0.74
C MET A 1 -2.83 -27.01 1.29
N GLU A 2 -1.53 -27.25 1.28
CA GLU A 2 -0.95 -28.45 1.89
C GLU A 2 -0.69 -28.23 3.38
N ARG A 3 -1.04 -29.21 4.21
CA ARG A 3 -0.80 -29.14 5.66
C ARG A 3 0.55 -29.79 5.98
N THR A 4 1.50 -28.96 6.41
CA THR A 4 2.82 -29.45 6.86
C THR A 4 2.91 -29.40 8.38
N GLN A 5 3.47 -30.44 9.00
CA GLN A 5 3.82 -30.47 10.41
C GLN A 5 5.33 -30.25 10.55
N ILE A 6 5.73 -29.28 11.37
CA ILE A 6 7.14 -28.99 11.65
C ILE A 6 7.41 -29.08 13.15
N TYR A 7 8.59 -29.58 13.50
CA TYR A 7 9.05 -29.61 14.89
C TYR A 7 9.79 -28.31 15.22
N LEU A 8 9.39 -27.68 16.32
CA LEU A 8 10.02 -26.45 16.82
C LEU A 8 10.42 -26.63 18.28
N PRO A 9 11.59 -26.13 18.71
CA PRO A 9 11.96 -26.03 20.12
C PRO A 9 10.90 -25.30 20.95
N LYS A 10 10.71 -25.74 22.20
CA LYS A 10 9.73 -25.14 23.14
C LYS A 10 9.97 -23.63 23.35
N SER A 11 11.22 -23.18 23.29
CA SER A 11 11.57 -21.76 23.39
C SER A 11 11.08 -20.95 22.19
N GLN A 12 11.14 -21.50 20.98
CA GLN A 12 10.69 -20.83 19.76
C GLN A 12 9.16 -20.76 19.69
N ILE A 13 8.44 -21.83 20.04
CA ILE A 13 6.97 -21.80 20.01
C ILE A 13 6.39 -20.80 21.01
N LYS A 14 7.03 -20.63 22.18
CA LYS A 14 6.63 -19.62 23.17
C LYS A 14 6.76 -18.21 22.60
N LYS A 15 7.91 -17.89 22.01
CA LYS A 15 8.15 -16.59 21.37
C LYS A 15 7.17 -16.32 20.23
N LEU A 16 6.89 -17.33 19.39
CA LEU A 16 5.94 -17.20 18.29
C LEU A 16 4.52 -16.91 18.78
N LYS A 17 4.07 -17.54 19.87
CA LYS A 17 2.76 -17.24 20.48
C LYS A 17 2.67 -15.82 21.02
N GLU A 18 3.72 -15.36 21.72
CA GLU A 18 3.80 -13.99 22.23
C GLU A 18 3.77 -12.95 21.09
N LEU A 19 4.51 -13.21 20.01
CA LEU A 19 4.52 -12.34 18.82
C LEU A 19 3.19 -12.35 18.08
N ALA A 20 2.56 -13.52 17.94
CA ALA A 20 1.26 -13.68 17.31
C ALA A 20 0.18 -12.89 18.08
N TYR A 21 0.20 -12.95 19.42
CA TYR A 21 -0.69 -12.17 20.27
C TYR A 21 -0.49 -10.66 20.08
N LYS A 22 0.77 -10.18 20.13
CA LYS A 22 1.10 -8.76 19.92
C LYS A 22 0.65 -8.25 18.55
N LYS A 23 0.82 -9.06 17.50
CA LYS A 23 0.44 -8.71 16.12
C LYS A 23 -1.02 -9.00 15.78
N LYS A 24 -1.83 -9.52 16.73
CA LYS A 24 -3.22 -9.94 16.51
C LYS A 24 -3.37 -10.89 15.30
N THR A 25 -2.43 -11.81 15.13
CA THR A 25 -2.42 -12.81 14.05
C THR A 25 -2.28 -14.22 14.61
N THR A 26 -2.33 -15.22 13.74
CA THR A 26 -2.12 -16.63 14.12
C THR A 26 -0.65 -17.01 14.00
N VAL A 27 -0.20 -18.01 14.77
CA VAL A 27 1.16 -18.55 14.66
C VAL A 27 1.44 -19.03 13.22
N SER A 28 0.47 -19.71 12.60
CA SER A 28 0.59 -20.17 11.21
C SER A 28 0.67 -19.01 10.21
N GLY A 29 -0.03 -17.90 10.46
CA GLY A 29 0.08 -16.69 9.66
C GLY A 29 1.49 -16.11 9.73
N LEU A 30 2.03 -15.96 10.94
CA LEU A 30 3.37 -15.44 11.16
C LEU A 30 4.46 -16.31 10.55
N VAL A 31 4.30 -17.65 10.59
CA VAL A 31 5.23 -18.59 9.94
C VAL A 31 5.17 -18.45 8.42
N ARG A 32 3.98 -18.30 7.82
CA ARG A 32 3.84 -18.05 6.38
C ARG A 32 4.50 -16.73 5.98
N ASP A 33 4.19 -15.64 6.67
CA ASP A 33 4.78 -14.32 6.41
C ASP A 33 6.32 -14.38 6.48
N ALA A 34 6.87 -15.12 7.44
CA ALA A 34 8.31 -15.29 7.58
C ALA A 34 8.92 -16.09 6.42
N VAL A 35 8.25 -17.15 5.95
CA VAL A 35 8.69 -17.94 4.80
C VAL A 35 8.61 -17.12 3.52
N ASP A 36 7.52 -16.38 3.31
CA ASP A 36 7.29 -15.55 2.13
C ASP A 36 8.33 -14.42 2.05
N VAL A 37 8.67 -13.79 3.17
CA VAL A 37 9.72 -12.76 3.26
C VAL A 37 11.10 -13.34 3.02
N GLN A 38 11.42 -14.49 3.62
CA GLN A 38 12.78 -15.06 3.58
C GLN A 38 13.14 -15.62 2.21
N TYR A 39 12.17 -16.20 1.49
CA TYR A 39 12.42 -16.90 0.24
C TYR A 39 11.88 -16.17 -1.00
N GLU A 40 11.31 -14.96 -0.83
CA GLU A 40 10.64 -14.20 -1.90
C GLU A 40 9.66 -15.05 -2.73
N ILE A 41 9.10 -16.12 -2.13
CA ILE A 41 8.23 -17.06 -2.82
C ILE A 41 6.90 -16.34 -3.05
N GLY A 42 6.77 -15.72 -4.22
CA GLY A 42 5.49 -15.25 -4.71
C GLY A 42 5.06 -13.85 -4.29
N GLN A 43 5.97 -12.94 -3.94
CA GLN A 43 5.66 -11.53 -4.17
C GLN A 43 6.10 -11.17 -5.58
N PRO A 44 5.19 -11.08 -6.59
CA PRO A 44 5.43 -10.07 -7.62
C PRO A 44 5.59 -8.80 -6.82
N LYS A 45 6.81 -8.22 -6.81
CA LYS A 45 7.14 -6.94 -6.16
C LYS A 45 5.86 -6.15 -6.05
N ALA A 46 5.22 -6.14 -4.87
CA ALA A 46 3.96 -5.47 -4.69
C ALA A 46 4.22 -4.09 -5.25
N LEU A 47 3.57 -3.79 -6.38
CA LEU A 47 3.81 -2.61 -7.20
C LEU A 47 4.20 -1.51 -6.25
N ARG A 48 5.50 -1.12 -6.28
CA ARG A 48 6.10 -0.05 -5.47
C ARG A 48 4.96 0.76 -4.97
N SER A 49 4.59 0.62 -3.68
CA SER A 49 3.43 1.28 -3.06
C SER A 49 3.10 2.47 -3.93
N GLN A 50 2.13 2.31 -4.85
CA GLN A 50 1.72 3.41 -5.69
C GLN A 50 1.11 4.27 -4.62
N ARG A 51 1.93 5.15 -4.06
CA ARG A 51 1.57 6.14 -3.07
C ARG A 51 0.30 6.67 -3.69
N LYS A 52 -0.85 6.35 -3.10
CA LYS A 52 -2.13 6.79 -3.65
C LYS A 52 -1.96 8.30 -3.62
N GLU A 53 -1.65 8.89 -4.77
CA GLU A 53 -1.33 10.31 -4.86
C GLU A 53 -2.56 10.97 -4.30
N THR A 54 -2.41 11.51 -3.10
CA THR A 54 -3.51 12.16 -2.44
C THR A 54 -3.75 13.46 -3.19
N VAL A 55 -4.96 13.99 -3.10
CA VAL A 55 -5.27 15.32 -3.65
C VAL A 55 -4.27 16.37 -3.13
N LEU A 56 -3.74 16.17 -1.92
CA LEU A 56 -2.65 16.99 -1.35
C LEU A 56 -1.32 16.84 -2.09
N ASP A 57 -0.89 15.62 -2.44
CA ASP A 57 0.37 15.41 -3.18
C ASP A 57 0.34 16.12 -4.55
N LEU A 58 -0.81 16.08 -5.23
CA LEU A 58 -1.04 16.80 -6.48
C LEU A 58 -1.05 18.32 -6.28
N ALA A 59 -1.69 18.81 -5.20
CA ALA A 59 -1.72 20.24 -4.88
C ALA A 59 -0.31 20.78 -4.58
N GLU A 60 0.52 20.02 -3.85
CA GLU A 60 1.93 20.38 -3.60
C GLU A 60 2.75 20.42 -4.88
N ALA A 61 2.55 19.46 -5.79
CA ALA A 61 3.22 19.45 -7.08
C ALA A 61 2.84 20.66 -7.95
N LEU A 62 1.54 21.03 -7.98
CA LEU A 62 1.06 22.21 -8.71
C LEU A 62 1.61 23.52 -8.11
N ASN A 63 1.70 23.61 -6.79
CA ASN A 63 2.29 24.78 -6.10
C ASN A 63 3.77 24.95 -6.44
N LYS A 64 4.55 23.86 -6.56
CA LYS A 64 5.97 23.92 -6.97
C LYS A 64 6.16 24.49 -8.37
N ILE A 65 5.21 24.25 -9.27
CA ILE A 65 5.25 24.73 -10.65
C ILE A 65 4.76 26.20 -10.75
N SER A 66 4.34 26.81 -9.63
CA SER A 66 3.83 28.20 -9.56
C SER A 66 2.66 28.48 -10.52
N PHE A 67 1.92 27.44 -10.90
CA PHE A 67 0.81 27.56 -11.83
C PHE A 67 -0.46 27.95 -11.06
N LYS A 68 -0.96 29.16 -11.27
CA LYS A 68 -2.15 29.68 -10.57
C LYS A 68 -3.48 29.33 -11.24
N GLY A 69 -3.43 28.71 -12.42
CA GLY A 69 -4.61 28.42 -13.24
C GLY A 69 -5.36 29.68 -13.70
N PRO A 70 -6.37 29.51 -14.57
CA PRO A 70 -7.29 30.58 -14.95
C PRO A 70 -8.14 31.04 -13.76
N LYS A 71 -8.33 32.35 -13.59
CA LYS A 71 -9.11 32.92 -12.46
C LYS A 71 -10.62 32.63 -12.56
N ASP A 72 -11.08 32.30 -13.76
CA ASP A 72 -12.46 32.09 -14.18
C ASP A 72 -12.81 30.60 -14.32
N LEU A 73 -11.94 29.70 -13.86
CA LEU A 73 -12.12 28.25 -14.02
C LEU A 73 -13.45 27.75 -13.45
N ALA A 74 -13.93 28.33 -12.35
CA ALA A 74 -15.21 27.96 -11.75
C ALA A 74 -16.42 28.35 -12.63
N SER A 75 -16.30 29.45 -13.37
CA SER A 75 -17.39 29.98 -14.22
C SER A 75 -17.37 29.37 -15.62
N ASN A 76 -16.19 28.99 -16.13
CA ASN A 76 -15.98 28.55 -17.51
C ASN A 76 -15.51 27.09 -17.60
N LEU A 77 -15.86 26.26 -16.60
CA LEU A 77 -15.42 24.87 -16.50
C LEU A 77 -15.71 24.07 -17.78
N ASP A 78 -16.90 24.27 -18.35
CA ASP A 78 -17.34 23.55 -19.55
C ASP A 78 -16.52 23.94 -20.79
N ASP A 79 -16.11 25.20 -20.91
CA ASP A 79 -15.25 25.66 -22.00
C ASP A 79 -13.85 25.04 -21.93
N TYR A 80 -13.29 24.93 -20.72
CA TYR A 80 -11.96 24.32 -20.52
C TYR A 80 -11.97 22.80 -20.68
N LEU A 81 -13.05 22.11 -20.27
CA LEU A 81 -13.12 20.65 -20.32
C LEU A 81 -13.60 20.12 -21.67
N TYR A 82 -14.52 20.84 -22.32
CA TYR A 82 -15.18 20.36 -23.54
C TYR A 82 -14.89 21.25 -24.75
N GLY A 83 -14.03 22.25 -24.60
CA GLY A 83 -13.50 23.07 -25.70
C GLY A 83 -14.51 24.03 -26.30
N GLY A 84 -15.60 24.37 -25.58
CA GLY A 84 -16.67 25.27 -26.03
C GLY A 84 -17.31 24.80 -27.33
N LYS A 85 -18.52 24.25 -27.29
CA LYS A 85 -19.18 23.83 -28.55
C LYS A 85 -19.70 25.04 -29.35
N LYS A 86 -19.03 25.25 -30.49
CA LYS A 86 -19.45 25.85 -31.78
C LYS A 86 -19.83 27.34 -31.81
#